data_AF-A0A535T5Q0-F1
#
_entry.id   AF-A0A535T5Q0-F1
#
_cell.length_a   1.000
_cell.length_b   1.000
_cell.length_c   1.000
_cell.angle_alpha   90.00
_cell.angle_beta   90.00
_cell.angle_gamma   90.00
#
_symmetry.space_group_name_H-M   'P 1'
#
loop_
_entity.id
_entity.type
_entity.pdbx_description
1 polymer ?
#
loop_
_entity_poly.entity_id
_entity_poly.type
_entity_poly.pdbx_seq_one_letter_code
_entity_poly.pdbx_strand_id
1 'polypeptide(L)'
;MRSDWALLLVARGLRAFGFGFAAVLVGLHLEHAGLSPVLIGVTVGLGLASASLTGLGAVVFAVRFGRRATLAVTGLLMAVTGLDLALATQPSLLVLAGVTGMLGAGNLDLGPFAPIEQTAVAEVATPQQRNLAFGRYALIGGL
;
A
#
# COMPACT_ATOMS: atom_id res chain seq x y z
N MET A 1 1.56 19.26 14.43
CA MET A 1 1.30 19.63 13.01
C MET A 1 2.51 19.43 12.11
N ARG A 2 3.67 20.12 12.33
CA ARG A 2 4.87 19.86 11.51
C ARG A 2 5.42 18.43 11.66
N SER A 3 5.39 17.86 12.87
CA SER A 3 5.88 16.51 13.14
C SER A 3 5.00 15.42 12.52
N ASP A 4 3.67 15.51 12.66
CA ASP A 4 2.72 14.57 12.03
C ASP A 4 2.84 14.59 10.50
N TRP A 5 3.06 15.77 9.91
CA TRP A 5 3.29 15.90 8.47
C TRP A 5 4.58 15.21 8.02
N ALA A 6 5.68 15.41 8.76
CA ALA A 6 6.94 14.72 8.47
C ALA A 6 6.79 13.19 8.61
N LEU A 7 6.10 12.71 9.64
CA LEU A 7 5.82 11.29 9.83
C LEU A 7 5.01 10.69 8.68
N LEU A 8 3.96 11.39 8.22
CA LEU A 8 3.15 10.95 7.08
C LEU A 8 4.00 10.86 5.81
N LEU A 9 4.82 11.88 5.53
CA LEU A 9 5.70 11.88 4.36
C LEU A 9 6.75 10.77 4.41
N VAL A 10 7.38 10.54 5.57
CA VAL A 10 8.35 9.46 5.75
C VAL A 10 7.68 8.10 5.58
N ALA A 11 6.51 7.88 6.20
CA ALA A 11 5.76 6.64 6.07
C ALA A 11 5.38 6.37 4.61
N ARG A 12 4.90 7.39 3.89
CA ARG A 12 4.61 7.31 2.46
C ARG A 12 5.84 6.97 1.63
N GLY A 13 6.97 7.63 1.89
CA GLY A 13 8.23 7.38 1.16
C GLY A 13 8.74 5.96 1.38
N LEU A 14 8.77 5.48 2.62
CA LEU A 14 9.15 4.09 2.96
C LEU A 14 8.25 3.07 2.27
N ARG A 15 6.95 3.36 2.22
CA ARG A 15 5.96 2.47 1.62
C ARG A 15 6.03 2.46 0.10
N ALA A 16 6.21 3.61 -0.55
CA ALA A 16 6.43 3.70 -1.98
C ALA A 16 7.71 2.95 -2.39
N PHE A 17 8.80 3.14 -1.65
CA PHE A 17 10.03 2.37 -1.82
C PHE A 17 9.78 0.85 -1.71
N GLY A 18 9.07 0.42 -0.66
CA GLY A 18 8.70 -0.98 -0.47
C GLY A 18 7.87 -1.55 -1.63
N PHE A 19 6.86 -0.82 -2.10
CA PHE A 19 6.04 -1.22 -3.26
C PHE A 19 6.84 -1.24 -4.56
N GLY A 20 7.75 -0.30 -4.78
CA GLY A 20 8.65 -0.30 -5.93
C GLY A 20 9.55 -1.55 -5.97
N PHE A 21 10.14 -1.92 -4.83
CA PHE A 21 10.90 -3.17 -4.72
C PHE A 21 10.02 -4.41 -4.90
N ALA A 22 8.85 -4.44 -4.25
CA ALA A 22 7.92 -5.56 -4.33
C ALA A 22 7.43 -5.79 -5.77
N ALA A 23 7.18 -4.72 -6.54
CA ALA A 23 6.75 -4.83 -7.93
C ALA A 23 7.72 -5.65 -8.81
N VAL A 24 9.02 -5.65 -8.48
CA VAL A 24 10.04 -6.45 -9.17
C VAL A 24 10.28 -7.79 -8.46
N LEU A 25 10.50 -7.76 -7.15
CA LEU A 25 10.91 -8.94 -6.38
C LEU A 25 9.81 -9.98 -6.23
N VAL A 26 8.54 -9.58 -6.15
CA VAL A 26 7.42 -10.53 -6.01
C VAL A 26 7.33 -11.42 -7.24
N GLY A 27 7.44 -10.85 -8.45
CA GLY A 27 7.41 -11.63 -9.69
C GLY A 27 8.52 -12.67 -9.75
N LEU A 28 9.76 -12.24 -9.48
CA LEU A 28 10.93 -13.13 -9.43
C LEU A 28 10.82 -14.19 -8.34
N HIS A 29 10.31 -13.82 -7.16
CA HIS A 29 10.14 -14.75 -6.05
C HIS A 29 9.13 -15.85 -6.39
N LEU A 30 7.99 -15.49 -6.98
CA LEU A 30 6.97 -16.45 -7.39
C LEU A 30 7.47 -17.34 -8.53
N GLU A 31 8.25 -16.79 -9.47
CA GLU A 31 8.89 -17.57 -10.54
C GLU A 31 9.91 -18.58 -9.97
N HIS A 32 10.78 -18.15 -9.06
CA HIS A 32 11.72 -19.05 -8.38
C HIS A 32 11.03 -20.10 -7.51
N ALA A 33 9.85 -19.79 -6.98
CA ALA A 33 9.00 -20.76 -6.28
C ALA A 33 8.31 -21.76 -7.24
N GLY A 34 8.54 -21.65 -8.55
CA GLY A 34 8.06 -22.58 -9.56
C GLY A 34 6.63 -22.32 -10.04
N LEU A 35 6.06 -21.14 -9.77
CA LEU A 35 4.74 -20.79 -10.29
C LEU A 35 4.81 -20.54 -11.80
N SER A 36 3.77 -20.97 -12.51
CA SER A 36 3.62 -20.65 -13.93
C SER A 36 3.32 -19.15 -14.12
N PRO A 37 3.66 -18.56 -15.28
CA PRO A 37 3.39 -17.14 -15.55
C PRO A 37 1.93 -16.74 -15.36
N VAL A 38 0.99 -17.65 -15.66
CA VAL A 38 -0.44 -17.43 -15.46
C VAL A 38 -0.77 -17.31 -13.97
N LEU A 39 -0.24 -18.19 -13.12
CA LEU A 39 -0.49 -18.15 -11.68
C LEU A 39 0.15 -16.92 -11.01
N ILE A 40 1.32 -16.48 -11.49
CA ILE A 40 1.94 -15.22 -11.06
C ILE A 40 1.01 -14.05 -11.36
N GLY A 41 0.51 -13.96 -12.60
CA GLY A 41 -0.44 -12.93 -13.01
C GLY A 41 -1.72 -12.94 -12.17
N VAL A 42 -2.28 -14.12 -11.89
CA VAL A 42 -3.46 -14.27 -11.01
C VAL A 42 -3.15 -13.79 -9.59
N THR A 43 -2.00 -14.17 -9.02
CA THR A 43 -1.60 -13.79 -7.66
C THR A 43 -1.45 -12.27 -7.52
N VAL A 44 -0.74 -11.65 -8.45
CA VAL A 44 -0.56 -10.19 -8.49
C VAL A 44 -1.90 -9.49 -8.71
N GLY A 45 -2.73 -9.98 -9.64
CA GLY A 45 -4.05 -9.43 -9.92
C GLY A 45 -4.99 -9.49 -8.70
N LEU A 46 -4.98 -10.61 -7.96
CA LEU A 46 -5.73 -10.74 -6.71
C LEU A 46 -5.25 -9.75 -5.65
N GLY A 47 -3.94 -9.51 -5.54
CA GLY A 47 -3.41 -8.48 -4.65
C GLY A 47 -3.87 -7.08 -5.00
N LEU A 48 -3.86 -6.72 -6.28
CA LEU A 48 -4.36 -5.40 -6.71
C LEU A 48 -5.86 -5.25 -6.46
N ALA A 49 -6.64 -6.30 -6.69
CA ALA A 49 -8.07 -6.31 -6.39
C ALA A 49 -8.33 -6.19 -4.88
N SER A 50 -7.60 -6.95 -4.06
CA SER A 50 -7.70 -6.91 -2.59
C SER A 50 -7.30 -5.54 -2.04
N ALA A 51 -6.20 -4.96 -2.53
CA ALA A 51 -5.78 -3.60 -2.18
C ALA A 51 -6.85 -2.55 -2.49
N SER A 52 -7.52 -2.67 -3.65
CA SER A 52 -8.61 -1.77 -4.04
C SER A 52 -9.84 -1.91 -3.13
N LEU A 53 -10.24 -3.15 -2.83
CA LEU A 53 -11.39 -3.43 -1.96
C LEU A 53 -11.14 -3.00 -0.50
N THR A 54 -9.94 -3.27 0.02
CA THR A 54 -9.53 -2.79 1.34
C THR A 54 -9.47 -1.27 1.39
N GLY A 55 -9.15 -0.61 0.28
CA GLY A 55 -9.25 0.84 0.13
C GLY A 55 -10.64 1.39 0.42
N LEU A 56 -11.67 0.79 -0.18
CA LEU A 56 -13.07 1.17 0.06
C LEU A 56 -13.47 0.96 1.53
N GLY A 57 -13.11 -0.20 2.10
CA GLY A 57 -13.40 -0.51 3.50
C GLY A 57 -12.68 0.41 4.49
N ALA A 58 -11.45 0.81 4.18
CA ALA A 58 -10.66 1.69 5.03
C ALA A 58 -11.24 3.10 5.12
N VAL A 59 -11.84 3.63 4.04
CA VAL A 59 -12.53 4.93 4.09
C VAL A 59 -13.69 4.87 5.11
N VAL A 60 -14.52 3.83 5.04
CA VAL A 60 -15.63 3.63 6.00
C VAL A 60 -15.09 3.47 7.43
N PHE A 61 -14.03 2.67 7.59
CA PHE A 61 -13.38 2.46 8.88
C PHE A 61 -12.78 3.77 9.45
N ALA A 62 -12.19 4.62 8.60
CA ALA A 62 -11.63 5.92 8.99
C ALA A 62 -12.69 6.90 9.47
N VAL A 63 -13.90 6.87 8.89
CA VAL A 63 -15.03 7.68 9.39
C VAL A 63 -15.44 7.22 10.79
N ARG A 64 -15.42 5.91 11.06
CA ARG A 64 -15.91 5.35 12.33
C ARG A 64 -14.89 5.37 13.47
N PHE A 65 -13.62 5.12 13.17
CA PHE A 65 -12.54 4.88 14.14
C PHE A 65 -11.37 5.89 14.04
N GLY A 66 -11.41 6.77 13.03
CA GLY A 66 -10.43 7.84 12.83
C GLY A 66 -9.22 7.41 11.99
N ARG A 67 -8.59 8.41 11.34
CA ARG A 67 -7.50 8.21 10.37
C ARG A 67 -6.29 7.45 10.92
N ARG A 68 -5.86 7.78 12.14
CA ARG A 68 -4.67 7.17 12.76
C ARG A 68 -4.83 5.67 12.97
N ALA A 69 -5.99 5.23 13.48
CA ALA A 69 -6.29 3.83 13.71
C ALA A 69 -6.36 3.07 12.38
N THR A 70 -7.01 3.65 11.37
CA THR A 70 -7.07 3.04 10.03
C THR A 70 -5.69 2.85 9.43
N LEU A 71 -4.85 3.90 9.39
CA LEU A 71 -3.48 3.80 8.84
C LEU A 71 -2.64 2.74 9.57
N ALA A 72 -2.81 2.60 10.89
CA ALA A 72 -2.10 1.59 11.68
C ALA A 72 -2.57 0.16 11.35
N VAL A 73 -3.89 -0.09 11.32
CA VAL A 73 -4.46 -1.41 10.96
C VAL A 73 -4.06 -1.78 9.54
N THR A 74 -4.16 -0.83 8.63
CA THR A 74 -3.75 -0.98 7.24
C THR A 74 -2.25 -1.33 7.13
N GLY A 75 -1.39 -0.61 7.84
CA GLY A 75 0.05 -0.92 7.90
C GLY A 75 0.35 -2.30 8.47
N LEU A 76 -0.42 -2.75 9.45
CA LEU A 76 -0.30 -4.10 10.00
C LEU A 76 -0.68 -5.17 8.97
N LEU A 77 -1.78 -4.98 8.23
CA LEU A 77 -2.19 -5.89 7.15
C LEU A 77 -1.12 -5.96 6.05
N MET A 78 -0.52 -4.82 5.70
CA MET A 78 0.60 -4.78 4.75
C MET A 78 1.84 -5.54 5.27
N ALA A 79 2.15 -5.46 6.57
CA ALA A 79 3.24 -6.24 7.17
C ALA A 79 2.94 -7.74 7.16
N VAL A 80 1.69 -8.14 7.44
CA VAL A 80 1.24 -9.54 7.35
C VAL A 80 1.38 -10.06 5.93
N THR A 81 0.98 -9.29 4.92
CA THR A 81 1.21 -9.64 3.50
C THR A 81 2.69 -9.96 3.23
N GLY A 82 3.59 -9.08 3.66
CA GLY A 82 5.02 -9.27 3.45
C GLY A 82 5.55 -10.51 4.15
N LEU A 83 5.04 -10.81 5.35
CA LEU A 83 5.42 -11.99 6.11
C LEU A 83 4.88 -13.28 5.46
N ASP A 84 3.63 -13.27 4.99
CA ASP A 84 3.03 -14.39 4.27
C ASP A 84 3.87 -14.74 3.04
N LEU A 85 4.25 -13.73 2.25
CA LEU A 85 5.07 -13.94 1.06
C LEU A 85 6.49 -14.43 1.39
N ALA A 86 7.07 -13.96 2.49
CA ALA A 86 8.42 -14.36 2.90
C ALA A 86 8.48 -15.79 3.47
N LEU A 87 7.40 -16.27 4.11
CA LEU A 87 7.36 -17.57 4.79
C LEU A 87 6.65 -18.66 3.99
N ALA A 88 5.82 -18.30 3.01
CA ALA A 88 5.09 -19.28 2.22
C ALA A 88 6.03 -20.08 1.31
N THR A 89 6.06 -21.39 1.53
CA THR A 89 6.86 -22.33 0.72
C THR A 89 6.02 -23.11 -0.29
N GLN A 90 4.70 -23.12 -0.11
CA GLN A 90 3.78 -23.85 -0.99
C GLN A 90 3.17 -22.90 -2.03
N PRO A 91 3.08 -23.31 -3.32
CA PRO A 91 2.51 -22.47 -4.39
C PRO A 91 1.08 -21.98 -4.11
N SER A 92 0.25 -22.81 -3.47
CA SER A 92 -1.11 -22.43 -3.08
C SER A 92 -1.15 -21.34 -2.02
N LEU A 93 -0.23 -21.37 -1.04
CA LEU A 93 -0.10 -20.35 -0.01
C LEU A 93 0.42 -19.03 -0.59
N LEU A 94 1.31 -19.10 -1.58
CA LEU A 94 1.81 -17.91 -2.30
C LEU A 94 0.69 -17.22 -3.09
N VAL A 95 -0.20 -17.98 -3.74
CA VAL A 95 -1.39 -17.42 -4.39
C VAL A 95 -2.34 -16.78 -3.36
N LEU A 96 -2.53 -17.45 -2.21
CA LEU A 96 -3.35 -16.94 -1.10
C LEU A 96 -2.76 -15.69 -0.44
N ALA A 97 -1.44 -15.54 -0.40
CA ALA A 97 -0.78 -14.31 0.04
C ALA A 97 -1.13 -13.11 -0.87
N GLY A 98 -1.51 -13.36 -2.13
CA GLY A 98 -2.12 -12.35 -2.99
C GLY A 98 -3.48 -11.86 -2.47
N VAL A 99 -4.25 -12.68 -1.75
CA VAL A 99 -5.54 -12.28 -1.18
C VAL A 99 -5.38 -11.44 0.07
N THR A 100 -4.43 -11.77 0.94
CA THR A 100 -4.04 -10.89 2.06
C THR A 100 -3.35 -9.61 1.56
N GLY A 101 -2.84 -9.70 0.33
CA GLY A 101 -1.95 -8.78 -0.33
C GLY A 101 -2.49 -7.39 -0.54
N MET A 102 -2.07 -6.48 0.34
CA MET A 102 -2.07 -5.05 0.06
C MET A 102 -0.92 -4.71 -0.92
N LEU A 103 -0.91 -5.39 -2.07
CA LEU A 103 0.13 -5.21 -3.09
C LEU A 103 -0.10 -3.88 -3.81
N GLY A 104 0.91 -3.01 -3.76
CA GLY A 104 0.95 -1.83 -4.63
C GLY A 104 1.41 -2.19 -6.03
N ALA A 105 0.78 -1.63 -7.07
CA ALA A 105 1.32 -1.66 -8.42
C ALA A 105 2.25 -0.44 -8.61
N GLY A 106 3.55 -0.67 -8.43
CA GLY A 106 4.56 0.38 -8.59
C GLY A 106 4.35 1.54 -7.62
N ASN A 107 4.40 2.76 -8.16
CA ASN A 107 4.37 4.03 -7.42
C ASN A 107 2.92 4.48 -7.11
N LEU A 108 1.92 3.78 -7.67
CA LEU A 108 0.53 4.08 -7.43
C LEU A 108 0.03 3.31 -6.21
N ASP A 109 -0.15 4.08 -5.15
CA ASP A 109 -0.81 3.62 -3.93
C ASP A 109 -2.31 3.46 -4.20
N LEU A 110 -2.68 2.34 -4.82
CA LEU A 110 -4.06 1.92 -5.09
C LEU A 110 -4.78 1.45 -3.82
N GLY A 111 -4.05 1.41 -2.71
CA GLY A 111 -4.52 0.90 -1.44
C GLY A 111 -5.18 1.94 -0.55
N PRO A 112 -5.62 1.50 0.65
CA PRO A 112 -6.30 2.31 1.67
C PRO A 112 -5.57 3.54 2.21
N PHE A 113 -4.27 3.67 2.00
CA PHE A 113 -3.49 4.79 2.53
C PHE A 113 -3.79 6.10 1.80
N ALA A 114 -3.76 6.10 0.46
CA ALA A 114 -3.88 7.29 -0.36
C ALA A 114 -5.12 8.16 -0.06
N PRO A 115 -6.36 7.63 -0.02
CA PRO A 115 -7.53 8.45 0.25
C PRO A 115 -7.48 9.10 1.64
N ILE A 116 -6.99 8.38 2.65
CA ILE A 116 -6.92 8.88 4.04
C ILE A 116 -5.85 9.96 4.19
N GLU A 117 -4.67 9.71 3.62
CA GLU A 117 -3.54 10.65 3.65
C GLU A 117 -3.85 11.91 2.84
N GLN A 118 -4.43 11.80 1.65
CA GLN A 118 -4.80 12.95 0.82
C GLN A 118 -5.88 13.82 1.46
N THR A 119 -6.86 13.23 2.15
CA THR A 119 -7.82 14.01 2.95
C THR A 119 -7.11 14.75 4.08
N ALA A 120 -6.16 14.12 4.78
CA ALA A 120 -5.38 14.79 5.82
C ALA A 120 -4.52 15.94 5.26
N VAL A 121 -3.92 15.76 4.07
CA VAL A 121 -3.18 16.83 3.37
C VAL A 121 -4.10 18.01 3.06
N ALA A 122 -5.30 17.73 2.54
CA ALA A 122 -6.28 18.76 2.16
C ALA A 122 -6.79 19.57 3.36
N GLU A 123 -6.97 18.94 4.53
CA GLU A 123 -7.44 19.58 5.75
C GLU A 123 -6.37 20.48 6.41
N VAL A 124 -5.10 20.06 6.35
CA VAL A 124 -4.00 20.79 7.02
C VAL A 124 -3.44 21.92 6.14
N ALA A 125 -3.52 21.80 4.81
CA ALA A 125 -2.98 22.79 3.90
C ALA A 125 -3.87 24.03 3.77
N THR A 126 -3.28 25.21 3.92
CA THR A 126 -3.96 26.47 3.57
C THR A 126 -4.24 26.52 2.06
N PRO A 127 -5.26 27.28 1.61
CA PRO A 127 -5.60 27.36 0.19
C PRO A 127 -4.40 27.72 -0.71
N GLN A 128 -3.53 28.61 -0.23
CA GLN A 128 -2.35 29.08 -0.97
C GLN A 128 -1.23 28.03 -1.04
N GLN A 129 -1.13 27.13 -0.06
CA GLN A 129 -0.07 26.11 0.02
C GLN A 129 -0.52 24.73 -0.47
N ARG A 130 -1.81 24.55 -0.78
CA ARG A 130 -2.42 23.27 -1.14
C ARG A 130 -1.70 22.58 -2.30
N ASN A 131 -1.42 23.30 -3.39
CA ASN A 131 -0.71 22.73 -4.54
C ASN A 131 0.70 22.24 -4.18
N LEU A 132 1.43 23.00 -3.37
CA LEU A 132 2.77 22.60 -2.91
C LEU A 132 2.71 21.39 -1.98
N ALA A 133 1.71 21.32 -1.10
CA ALA A 133 1.51 20.20 -0.18
C ALA A 133 1.23 18.89 -0.95
N PHE A 134 0.32 18.93 -1.92
CA PHE A 134 0.07 17.80 -2.82
C PHE A 134 1.27 17.47 -3.71
N GLY A 135 2.01 18.48 -4.18
CA GLY A 135 3.24 18.28 -4.95
C GLY A 135 4.32 17.53 -4.17
N ARG A 136 4.56 17.91 -2.90
CA ARG A 136 5.50 17.20 -2.01
C ARG A 136 5.04 15.77 -1.71
N TYR A 137 3.76 15.60 -1.45
CA TYR A 137 3.15 14.29 -1.23
C TYR A 137 3.32 13.38 -2.47
N ALA A 138 3.03 13.90 -3.67
CA ALA A 138 3.20 13.16 -4.91
C ALA A 138 4.66 12.81 -5.19
N LEU A 139 5.58 13.79 -5.05
CA LEU A 139 7.02 13.62 -5.28
C LEU A 139 7.61 12.49 -4.42
N ILE A 140 7.26 12.46 -3.13
CA ILE A 140 7.78 11.45 -2.19
C ILE A 140 7.23 10.05 -2.49
N GLY A 141 6.02 9.96 -3.03
CA GLY A 141 5.43 8.69 -3.44
C GLY A 141 5.80 8.24 -4.86
N GLY A 142 6.54 9.05 -5.62
CA GLY A 142 6.90 8.75 -7.02
C GLY A 142 8.15 7.89 -7.19
N LEU A 143 8.72 7.39 -6.10
CA LEU A 143 9.89 6.51 -6.07
C LEU A 143 9.60 5.14 -6.67
#